data_AF-A0A268RDW6-F1
#
_entry.id   AF-A0A268RDW6-F1
#
_cell.length_a   1.000
_cell.length_b   1.000
_cell.length_c   1.000
_cell.angle_alpha   90.00
_cell.angle_beta   90.00
_cell.angle_gamma   90.00
#
_symmetry.space_group_name_H-M   'P 1'
#
loop_
_entity.id
_entity.type
_entity.pdbx_description
1 polymer ?
#
loop_
_entity_poly.entity_id
_entity_poly.type
_entity_poly.pdbx_seq_one_letter_code
_entity_poly.pdbx_strand_id
1 'polypeptide(L)'
;FAQCAQNKEAKKYFLKGKELAKKQIKMMEEILLEGDVQFSATSGVTVTTSTVPPFSDKLMMHCIYILNGFSLVGSGTGAFFSLRNDIAMKSMILA
;
A
#
# COMPACT_ATOMS: atom_id res chain seq x y z
N PHE A 1 10.30 5.22 5.32
CA PHE A 1 10.34 5.19 6.80
C PHE A 1 11.12 4.02 7.37
N ALA A 2 10.97 2.77 6.90
CA ALA A 2 11.72 1.62 7.45
C ALA A 2 13.26 1.80 7.53
N GLN A 3 13.87 2.50 6.57
CA GLN A 3 15.32 2.76 6.54
C GLN A 3 15.81 3.61 7.72
N CYS A 4 15.04 4.62 8.10
CA CYS A 4 15.44 5.66 9.04
C CYS A 4 14.76 5.55 10.42
N ALA A 5 13.82 4.61 10.58
CA ALA A 5 13.14 4.37 11.86
C ALA A 5 14.13 3.92 12.94
N GLN A 6 14.08 4.58 14.10
CA GLN A 6 15.00 4.31 15.21
C GLN A 6 14.47 3.19 16.11
N ASN A 7 13.16 3.15 16.32
CA ASN A 7 12.46 2.10 17.04
C ASN A 7 12.38 0.81 16.18
N LYS A 8 12.87 -0.30 16.75
CA LYS A 8 12.93 -1.61 16.07
C LYS A 8 11.55 -2.16 15.72
N GLU A 9 10.53 -1.94 16.55
CA GLU A 9 9.17 -2.39 16.31
C GLU A 9 8.51 -1.59 15.18
N ALA A 10 8.67 -0.26 15.18
CA ALA A 10 8.21 0.60 14.09
C ALA A 10 8.86 0.19 12.76
N LYS A 11 10.18 -0.09 12.76
CA LYS A 11 10.89 -0.60 11.59
C LYS A 11 10.32 -1.92 11.08
N LYS A 12 10.07 -2.88 11.97
CA LYS A 12 9.46 -4.17 11.63
C LYS A 12 8.05 -3.99 11.07
N TYR A 13 7.26 -3.10 11.65
CA TYR A 13 5.93 -2.75 11.17
C TYR A 13 5.96 -2.20 9.73
N PHE A 14 6.85 -1.24 9.45
CA PHE A 14 7.01 -0.68 8.10
C PHE A 14 7.45 -1.72 7.07
N LEU A 15 8.38 -2.62 7.43
CA LEU A 15 8.82 -3.70 6.53
C LEU A 15 7.68 -4.69 6.24
N LYS A 16 6.91 -5.07 7.26
CA LYS A 16 5.72 -5.93 7.08
C LYS A 16 4.70 -5.27 6.17
N GLY A 17 4.41 -3.97 6.39
CA GLY A 17 3.50 -3.19 5.55
C GLY A 17 3.95 -3.12 4.09
N LYS A 18 5.25 -2.92 3.84
CA LYS A 18 5.82 -2.94 2.48
C LYS A 18 5.56 -4.25 1.74
N GLU A 19 5.77 -5.39 2.40
CA GLU A 19 5.55 -6.69 1.76
C GLU A 19 4.07 -6.99 1.54
N LEU A 20 3.18 -6.49 2.42
CA LEU A 20 1.73 -6.55 2.20
C LEU A 20 1.32 -5.70 0.98
N ALA A 21 1.81 -4.46 0.90
CA ALA A 21 1.51 -3.55 -0.21
C ALA A 21 1.94 -4.15 -1.57
N LYS A 22 3.10 -4.81 -1.64
CA LYS A 22 3.52 -5.52 -2.86
C LYS A 22 2.53 -6.61 -3.30
N LYS A 23 1.97 -7.36 -2.35
CA LYS A 23 0.97 -8.39 -2.66
C LYS A 23 -0.34 -7.78 -3.17
N GLN A 24 -0.77 -6.69 -2.54
CA GLN A 24 -1.96 -5.93 -2.96
C GLN A 24 -1.77 -5.37 -4.38
N ILE A 25 -0.61 -4.76 -4.67
CA ILE A 25 -0.27 -4.27 -6.02
C ILE A 25 -0.33 -5.40 -7.03
N LYS A 26 0.33 -6.53 -6.76
CA LYS A 26 0.33 -7.67 -7.69
C LYS A 26 -1.07 -8.19 -8.00
N MET A 27 -1.94 -8.31 -6.99
CA MET A 27 -3.32 -8.75 -7.21
C MET A 27 -4.13 -7.75 -8.03
N MET A 28 -3.91 -6.44 -7.82
CA MET A 28 -4.54 -5.40 -8.64
C MET A 28 -4.04 -5.41 -10.09
N GLU A 29 -2.74 -5.61 -10.29
CA GLU A 29 -2.15 -5.80 -11.62
C GLU A 29 -2.78 -7.01 -12.34
N GLU A 30 -2.92 -8.14 -11.65
CA GLU A 30 -3.58 -9.35 -12.20
C GLU A 30 -5.04 -9.08 -12.60
N ILE A 31 -5.82 -8.38 -11.75
CA ILE A 31 -7.21 -8.01 -12.07
C ILE A 31 -7.30 -7.15 -13.33
N LEU A 32 -6.40 -6.16 -13.47
CA LEU A 32 -6.38 -5.28 -14.64
C LEU A 32 -6.00 -6.05 -15.91
N LEU A 33 -4.97 -6.89 -15.84
CA LEU A 33 -4.51 -7.70 -16.97
C LEU A 33 -5.55 -8.75 -17.41
N GLU A 34 -6.29 -9.36 -16.47
CA GLU A 34 -7.44 -10.24 -16.77
C GLU A 34 -8.52 -9.52 -17.58
N GLY A 35 -8.62 -8.19 -17.47
CA GLY A 35 -9.54 -7.34 -18.22
C GLY A 35 -8.92 -6.70 -19.47
N ASP A 36 -7.75 -7.17 -19.92
CA ASP A 36 -6.97 -6.58 -21.02
C ASP A 36 -6.60 -5.08 -20.80
N VAL A 37 -6.59 -4.64 -19.54
CA VAL A 37 -6.21 -3.27 -19.16
C VAL A 37 -4.75 -3.24 -18.72
N GLN A 38 -3.93 -2.50 -19.46
CA GLN A 38 -2.55 -2.24 -19.06
C GLN A 38 -2.52 -1.27 -17.89
N PHE A 39 -1.74 -1.59 -16.86
CA PHE A 39 -1.52 -0.69 -15.73
C PHE A 39 -0.38 0.30 -16.03
N SER A 40 -0.44 1.49 -15.43
CA SER A 40 0.65 2.46 -15.54
C SER A 40 1.89 1.95 -14.78
N ALA A 41 3.07 2.17 -15.35
CA ALA A 41 4.32 1.88 -14.67
C ALA A 41 4.40 2.64 -13.33
N THR A 42 4.92 1.98 -12.30
CA THR A 42 5.19 2.61 -11.00
C THR A 42 6.17 3.76 -11.20
N SER A 43 5.89 4.92 -10.63
CA SER A 43 6.82 6.06 -10.66
C SER A 43 8.17 5.65 -10.06
N GLY A 44 9.27 6.06 -10.70
CA GLY A 44 10.62 5.66 -10.30
C GLY A 44 11.00 6.23 -8.93
N VAL A 45 10.66 5.53 -7.85
CA VAL A 45 11.06 5.93 -6.49
C VAL A 45 12.39 5.28 -6.16
N THR A 46 13.43 6.10 -6.02
CA THR A 46 14.76 5.64 -5.57
C THR A 46 14.91 5.89 -4.08
N VAL A 47 15.36 4.87 -3.37
CA VAL A 47 15.74 5.02 -1.96
C VAL A 47 17.04 5.81 -1.87
N THR A 48 17.04 6.88 -1.10
CA THR A 48 18.25 7.70 -0.91
C THR A 48 19.24 7.02 0.04
N THR A 49 20.49 7.48 0.07
CA THR A 49 21.53 6.95 0.97
C THR A 49 21.40 7.44 2.42
N SER A 50 20.57 8.46 2.68
CA SER A 50 20.43 9.05 4.02
C SER A 50 19.67 8.13 4.97
N THR A 51 20.28 7.79 6.09
CA THR A 51 19.63 7.05 7.19
C THR A 51 19.13 7.97 8.31
N VAL A 52 19.30 9.30 8.16
CA VAL A 52 18.84 10.28 9.15
C VAL A 52 17.31 10.36 9.10
N PRO A 53 16.59 10.17 10.23
CA PRO A 53 15.14 10.26 10.25
C PRO A 53 14.66 11.67 9.90
N PRO A 54 13.81 11.83 8.87
CA PRO A 54 13.22 13.13 8.54
C PRO A 54 12.14 13.55 9.54
N PHE A 55 11.55 12.58 10.25
CA PHE A 55 10.49 12.76 11.24
C PHE A 55 10.69 11.78 12.41
N SER A 56 10.00 12.03 13.53
CA SER A 56 9.95 11.09 14.65
C SER A 56 9.23 9.80 14.27
N ASP A 57 9.57 8.68 14.93
CA ASP A 57 8.90 7.39 14.72
C ASP A 57 7.38 7.49 14.93
N LYS A 58 6.94 8.29 15.90
CA LYS A 58 5.51 8.54 16.17
C LYS A 58 4.81 9.19 14.96
N LEU A 59 5.43 10.22 14.37
CA LEU A 59 4.85 10.89 13.21
C LEU A 59 4.87 9.97 11.98
N MET A 60 5.97 9.24 11.75
CA MET A 60 6.05 8.26 10.66
C MET A 60 4.96 7.18 10.77
N MET A 61 4.71 6.66 11.98
CA MET A 61 3.62 5.70 12.23
C MET A 61 2.24 6.31 11.96
N HIS A 62 2.01 7.55 12.40
CA HIS A 62 0.76 8.26 12.15
C HIS A 62 0.49 8.50 10.66
N CYS A 63 1.52 8.86 9.88
CA CYS A 63 1.42 8.96 8.42
C CYS A 63 0.98 7.64 7.78
N ILE A 64 1.58 6.52 8.17
CA ILE A 64 1.18 5.19 7.66
C ILE A 64 -0.24 4.84 8.08
N TYR A 65 -0.64 5.15 9.32
CA TYR A 65 -2.01 4.94 9.78
C TYR A 65 -3.03 5.68 8.90
N ILE A 66 -2.81 6.97 8.63
CA ILE A 66 -3.71 7.77 7.78
C ILE A 66 -3.74 7.21 6.35
N LEU A 67 -2.58 6.89 5.77
CA LEU A 67 -2.50 6.35 4.41
C LEU A 67 -3.23 5.00 4.27
N ASN A 68 -3.13 4.13 5.27
CA ASN A 68 -3.91 2.89 5.31
C ASN A 68 -5.41 3.18 5.41
N GLY A 69 -5.81 4.19 6.19
CA GLY A 69 -7.21 4.66 6.26
C GLY A 69 -7.76 5.07 4.89
N PHE A 70 -6.98 5.84 4.11
CA PHE A 70 -7.36 6.18 2.74
C PHE A 70 -7.44 4.96 1.83
N SER A 71 -6.52 4.01 1.96
CA SER A 71 -6.56 2.76 1.18
C SER A 71 -7.82 1.95 1.45
N LEU A 72 -8.23 1.83 2.72
CA LEU A 72 -9.46 1.12 3.12
C LEU A 72 -10.70 1.75 2.46
N VAL A 73 -10.82 3.08 2.55
CA VAL A 73 -11.95 3.81 1.94
C VAL A 73 -11.92 3.67 0.41
N GLY A 74 -10.75 3.75 -0.21
CA GLY A 74 -10.58 3.56 -1.65
C GLY A 74 -11.00 2.17 -2.12
N SER A 75 -10.52 1.12 -1.46
CA SER A 75 -10.90 -0.27 -1.77
C SER A 75 -12.40 -0.52 -1.56
N GLY A 76 -12.98 -0.02 -0.46
CA GLY A 76 -14.41 -0.16 -0.19
C GLY A 76 -15.28 0.55 -1.23
N THR A 77 -14.86 1.74 -1.66
CA THR A 77 -15.54 2.50 -2.72
C THR A 77 -15.43 1.79 -4.07
N GLY A 78 -14.25 1.28 -4.41
CA GLY A 78 -14.05 0.48 -5.62
C GLY A 78 -14.91 -0.77 -5.65
N ALA A 79 -15.05 -1.47 -4.52
CA ALA A 79 -15.94 -2.63 -4.40
C ALA A 79 -17.41 -2.24 -4.55
N PHE A 80 -17.85 -1.14 -3.93
CA PHE A 80 -19.24 -0.66 -3.99
C PHE A 80 -19.68 -0.30 -5.41
N PHE A 81 -18.81 0.35 -6.19
CA PHE A 81 -19.09 0.72 -7.58
C PHE A 81 -18.77 -0.39 -8.59
N SER A 82 -18.21 -1.52 -8.15
CA SER A 82 -17.96 -2.66 -9.02
C SER A 82 -19.24 -3.46 -9.25
N LEU A 83 -19.77 -3.42 -10.48
CA LEU A 83 -20.91 -4.25 -10.89
C LEU A 83 -20.55 -5.73 -11.04
N ARG A 84 -19.26 -6.05 -11.01
CA ARG A 84 -18.71 -7.41 -11.11
C ARG A 84 -18.48 -7.99 -9.71
N ASN A 85 -19.30 -8.96 -9.32
CA ASN A 85 -19.26 -9.57 -7.98
C ASN A 85 -17.91 -10.25 -7.66
N ASP A 86 -17.26 -10.83 -8.66
CA ASP A 86 -15.92 -11.42 -8.54
C ASP A 86 -14.87 -10.36 -8.18
N ILE A 87 -14.90 -9.21 -8.86
CA ILE A 87 -13.99 -8.08 -8.61
C ILE A 87 -14.33 -7.39 -7.29
N ALA A 88 -15.61 -7.19 -6.99
CA ALA A 88 -16.06 -6.58 -5.74
C ALA A 88 -15.57 -7.39 -4.53
N MET A 89 -15.71 -8.72 -4.59
CA MET A 89 -15.21 -9.61 -3.54
C MET A 89 -13.68 -9.55 -3.42
N LYS A 90 -12.94 -9.64 -4.53
CA LYS A 90 -11.47 -9.49 -4.52
C LYS A 90 -11.03 -8.14 -3.93
N SER A 91 -11.74 -7.06 -4.26
CA SER A 91 -11.44 -5.69 -3.79
C SER A 91 -11.71 -5.50 -2.30
N MET A 92 -12.75 -6.15 -1.76
CA MET A 92 -13.02 -6.14 -0.30
C MET A 92 -11.98 -6.95 0.48
N ILE A 93 -11.48 -8.05 -0.07
CA ILE A 93 -10.46 -8.89 0.59
C ILE A 93 -9.09 -8.19 0.61
N LEU A 94 -8.86 -7.25 -0.31
CA LEU A 94 -7.64 -6.44 -0.36
C LEU A 94 -7.56 -5.38 0.75
N ALA A 95 -8.72 -5.00 1.33
CA ALA A 95 -8.85 -3.95 2.33
C ALA A 95 -8.37 -4.40 3.72
#